data_AF-A0A8K0MU19-F1
#
_entry.id   AF-A0A8K0MU19-F1
#
_cell.length_a   1.000
_cell.length_b   1.000
_cell.length_c   1.000
_cell.angle_alpha   90.00
_cell.angle_beta   90.00
_cell.angle_gamma   90.00
#
_symmetry.space_group_name_H-M   'P 1'
#
loop_
_entity.id
_entity.type
_entity.pdbx_description
1 polymer ?
#
loop_
_entity_poly.entity_id
_entity_poly.type
_entity_poly.pdbx_seq_one_letter_code
_entity_poly.pdbx_strand_id
1 'polypeptide(L)'
;MAASASSSSPGVAERRGIPAAFFVEDVESYLKQSGLDVNSSLAFLQERLQQYKILEMKLIAQQRDLQAKIPDIEKCLDIVATLQAKKGTGEAKALLQKNLENAKASLEVLVADFQFLRDQVTITEVTVARVYNWDVPQRRSRQAAKET
;
A
#
# COMPACT_ATOMS: atom_id res chain seq x y z
N MET A 1 -21.94 21.20 11.97
CA MET A 1 -21.74 20.84 13.40
C MET A 1 -21.65 19.33 13.52
N ALA A 2 -21.12 18.83 14.64
CA ALA A 2 -20.32 17.62 14.85
C ALA A 2 -20.97 16.22 14.67
N ALA A 3 -20.07 15.23 14.72
CA ALA A 3 -20.12 13.78 14.47
C ALA A 3 -20.98 12.89 15.41
N SER A 4 -21.29 11.66 14.95
CA SER A 4 -21.22 10.32 15.63
C SER A 4 -21.93 9.27 14.73
N ALA A 5 -21.49 8.03 14.45
CA ALA A 5 -20.76 6.98 15.18
C ALA A 5 -20.02 6.02 14.16
N SER A 6 -18.69 5.77 14.21
CA SER A 6 -17.85 4.77 14.94
C SER A 6 -18.00 3.29 14.47
N SER A 7 -16.97 2.50 14.13
CA SER A 7 -15.54 2.51 14.47
C SER A 7 -14.63 1.67 13.52
N SER A 8 -13.65 2.30 12.88
CA SER A 8 -12.29 1.75 12.67
C SER A 8 -11.30 2.92 12.47
N SER A 9 -10.08 2.78 12.98
CA SER A 9 -9.13 3.83 13.39
C SER A 9 -8.92 5.02 12.44
N PRO A 10 -8.68 6.26 12.94
CA PRO A 10 -8.22 7.38 12.14
C PRO A 10 -6.74 7.17 11.80
N GLY A 11 -6.45 6.32 10.82
CA GLY A 11 -5.10 5.89 10.49
C GLY A 11 -4.73 6.21 9.06
N VAL A 12 -4.18 7.41 8.83
CA VAL A 12 -3.48 7.85 7.61
C VAL A 12 -4.29 7.71 6.31
N ALA A 13 -4.96 8.79 5.89
CA ALA A 13 -5.74 8.86 4.66
C ALA A 13 -4.94 8.50 3.39
N GLU A 14 -3.62 8.67 3.43
CA GLU A 14 -2.74 8.38 2.30
C GLU A 14 -1.29 8.18 2.77
N ARG A 15 -0.64 7.09 2.34
CA ARG A 15 0.79 6.82 2.61
C ARG A 15 1.52 6.72 1.27
N ARG A 16 2.44 7.66 0.98
CA ARG A 16 3.23 7.71 -0.27
C ARG A 16 2.39 7.62 -1.57
N GLY A 17 1.19 8.19 -1.58
CA GLY A 17 0.28 8.10 -2.74
C GLY A 17 -0.50 6.79 -2.82
N ILE A 18 -0.53 5.97 -1.77
CA ILE A 18 -1.42 4.81 -1.61
C ILE A 18 -2.74 5.32 -1.02
N PRO A 19 -3.85 5.33 -1.78
CA PRO A 19 -5.15 5.72 -1.24
C PRO A 19 -5.60 4.73 -0.17
N ALA A 20 -6.06 5.22 0.98
CA ALA A 20 -6.64 4.34 1.99
C ALA A 20 -7.95 3.71 1.48
N ALA A 21 -8.10 2.42 1.74
CA ALA A 21 -9.32 1.66 1.58
C ALA A 21 -10.11 1.70 2.88
N PHE A 22 -11.40 1.99 2.78
CA PHE A 22 -12.31 1.95 3.91
C PHE A 22 -13.03 0.61 3.94
N PHE A 23 -13.15 0.05 5.14
CA PHE A 23 -13.89 -1.17 5.35
C PHE A 23 -15.40 -0.90 5.24
N VAL A 24 -16.07 -1.62 4.35
CA VAL A 24 -17.51 -1.48 4.12
C VAL A 24 -18.27 -2.53 4.93
N GLU A 25 -18.91 -2.12 6.02
CA GLU A 25 -19.79 -2.97 6.83
C GLU A 25 -21.17 -3.16 6.20
N ASP A 26 -21.83 -2.05 5.89
CA ASP A 26 -23.12 -2.05 5.20
C ASP A 26 -22.97 -1.62 3.74
N VAL A 27 -23.25 -2.55 2.83
CA VAL A 27 -23.13 -2.34 1.38
C VAL A 27 -24.16 -1.33 0.89
N GLU A 28 -25.38 -1.34 1.45
CA GLU A 28 -26.44 -0.45 0.99
C GLU A 28 -26.12 1.02 1.28
N SER A 29 -25.70 1.32 2.51
CA SER A 29 -25.24 2.66 2.90
C SER A 29 -24.03 3.10 2.10
N TYR A 30 -23.08 2.20 1.84
CA TYR A 30 -21.92 2.49 1.01
C TYR A 30 -22.30 2.88 -0.42
N LEU A 31 -23.18 2.12 -1.08
CA LEU A 31 -23.64 2.42 -2.44
C LEU A 31 -24.42 3.74 -2.49
N LYS A 32 -25.29 4.00 -1.51
CA LYS A 32 -26.04 5.26 -1.38
C LYS A 32 -25.11 6.46 -1.22
N GLN A 33 -24.10 6.36 -0.35
CA GLN A 33 -23.14 7.43 -0.12
C GLN A 33 -22.22 7.66 -1.32
N SER A 34 -21.87 6.58 -2.04
CA SER A 34 -21.04 6.65 -3.24
C SER A 34 -21.81 7.15 -4.46
N GLY A 35 -23.15 7.05 -4.45
CA GLY A 35 -24.00 7.38 -5.61
C GLY A 35 -23.83 6.45 -6.80
N LEU A 36 -23.22 5.28 -6.60
CA LEU A 36 -22.89 4.31 -7.65
C LEU A 36 -23.87 3.14 -7.60
N ASP A 37 -24.21 2.58 -8.77
CA ASP A 37 -24.82 1.26 -8.84
C ASP A 37 -23.77 0.16 -8.59
N VAL A 38 -24.23 -1.07 -8.37
CA VAL A 38 -23.36 -2.20 -8.03
C VAL A 38 -22.26 -2.42 -9.06
N ASN A 39 -22.57 -2.39 -10.36
CA ASN A 39 -21.57 -2.70 -11.39
C ASN A 39 -20.51 -1.60 -11.46
N SER A 40 -20.94 -0.34 -11.41
CA SER A 40 -20.02 0.80 -11.37
C SER A 40 -19.16 0.80 -10.10
N SER A 41 -19.73 0.43 -8.96
CA SER A 41 -18.99 0.28 -7.70
C SER A 41 -17.94 -0.85 -7.77
N LEU A 42 -18.31 -2.01 -8.30
CA LEU A 42 -17.36 -3.12 -8.51
C LEU A 42 -16.24 -2.73 -9.47
N ALA A 43 -16.55 -2.04 -10.56
CA ALA A 43 -15.54 -1.55 -11.51
C ALA A 43 -14.57 -0.55 -10.84
N PHE A 44 -15.08 0.37 -10.04
CA PHE A 44 -14.27 1.31 -9.26
C PHE A 44 -13.33 0.60 -8.28
N LEU A 45 -13.83 -0.42 -7.57
CA LEU A 45 -13.01 -1.21 -6.64
C LEU A 45 -11.93 -2.02 -7.37
N GLN A 46 -12.23 -2.55 -8.55
CA GLN A 46 -11.26 -3.24 -9.40
C GLN A 46 -10.17 -2.29 -9.92
N GLU A 47 -10.53 -1.07 -10.33
CA GLU A 47 -9.56 -0.04 -10.72
C GLU A 47 -8.61 0.26 -9.56
N ARG A 48 -9.15 0.38 -8.34
CA ARG A 48 -8.34 0.61 -7.14
C ARG A 48 -7.37 -0.53 -6.86
N LEU A 49 -7.78 -1.79 -7.03
CA LEU A 49 -6.87 -2.94 -6.94
C LEU A 49 -5.77 -2.89 -8.00
N GLN A 50 -6.10 -2.47 -9.23
CA GLN A 50 -5.11 -2.30 -10.30
C GLN A 50 -4.08 -1.20 -9.95
N GLN A 51 -4.52 -0.10 -9.34
CA GLN A 51 -3.63 0.95 -8.84
C GLN A 51 -2.67 0.43 -7.76
N TYR A 52 -3.19 -0.35 -6.79
CA TYR A 52 -2.34 -0.97 -5.77
C TYR A 52 -1.28 -1.89 -6.37
N LYS A 53 -1.63 -2.69 -7.39
CA LYS A 53 -0.67 -3.53 -8.09
C LYS A 53 0.46 -2.74 -8.75
N ILE A 54 0.13 -1.61 -9.40
CA ILE A 54 1.15 -0.74 -10.01
C ILE A 54 2.08 -0.16 -8.93
N LEU A 55 1.53 0.26 -7.79
CA LEU A 55 2.32 0.75 -6.67
C LEU A 55 3.20 -0.34 -6.06
N GLU A 56 2.68 -1.56 -5.91
CA GLU A 56 3.44 -2.72 -5.44
C GLU A 56 4.67 -2.96 -6.34
N MET A 57 4.50 -2.94 -7.66
CA MET A 57 5.61 -3.08 -8.60
C MET A 57 6.67 -1.98 -8.43
N LYS A 58 6.25 -0.74 -8.18
CA LYS A 58 7.17 0.38 -7.91
C LYS A 58 7.94 0.18 -6.61
N LEU A 59 7.26 -0.22 -5.54
CA LEU A 59 7.91 -0.48 -4.24
C LEU A 59 8.89 -1.66 -4.33
N ILE A 60 8.53 -2.72 -5.07
CA ILE A 60 9.43 -3.87 -5.29
C ILE A 60 10.69 -3.44 -6.05
N ALA A 61 10.56 -2.58 -7.07
CA ALA A 61 11.71 -2.05 -7.77
C ALA A 61 12.64 -1.25 -6.83
N GLN A 62 12.07 -0.34 -6.03
CA GLN A 62 12.83 0.42 -5.03
C GLN A 62 13.51 -0.48 -3.99
N GLN A 63 12.84 -1.55 -3.56
CA GLN A 63 13.39 -2.52 -2.62
C GLN A 63 14.63 -3.21 -3.20
N ARG A 64 14.52 -3.69 -4.45
CA ARG A 64 15.63 -4.35 -5.15
C ARG A 64 16.83 -3.44 -5.31
N ASP A 65 16.59 -2.18 -5.69
CA ASP A 65 17.67 -1.20 -5.85
C ASP A 65 18.40 -0.92 -4.53
N LEU A 66 17.66 -0.78 -3.42
CA LEU A 66 18.26 -0.57 -2.10
C LEU A 66 19.00 -1.82 -1.62
N GLN A 67 18.41 -3.01 -1.79
CA GLN A 67 19.05 -4.29 -1.43
C GLN A 67 20.32 -4.56 -2.23
N ALA A 68 20.40 -4.11 -3.48
CA ALA A 68 21.63 -4.18 -4.27
C ALA A 68 22.68 -3.15 -3.82
N LYS A 69 22.29 -1.92 -3.50
CA LYS A 69 23.22 -0.84 -3.09
C LYS A 69 23.85 -1.04 -1.72
N ILE A 70 23.12 -1.61 -0.76
CA ILE A 70 23.63 -1.82 0.61
C ILE A 70 24.95 -2.61 0.65
N PRO A 71 25.07 -3.81 0.06
CA PRO A 71 26.32 -4.58 0.11
C PRO A 71 27.47 -3.89 -0.64
N ASP A 72 27.17 -3.13 -1.70
CA ASP A 72 28.19 -2.35 -2.42
C ASP A 72 28.75 -1.22 -1.54
N ILE A 73 27.88 -0.51 -0.81
CA ILE A 73 28.30 0.52 0.16
C ILE A 73 29.10 -0.09 1.31
N GLU A 74 28.72 -1.28 1.81
CA GLU A 74 29.47 -2.02 2.84
C GLU A 74 30.87 -2.40 2.36
N LYS A 75 31.01 -2.95 1.15
CA LYS A 75 32.32 -3.23 0.56
C LYS A 75 33.16 -1.98 0.38
N CYS A 76 32.55 -0.87 -0.04
CA CYS A 76 33.27 0.41 -0.19
C CYS A 76 33.77 0.91 1.17
N LEU A 77 33.00 0.72 2.23
CA LEU A 77 33.42 1.04 3.61
C LEU A 77 34.63 0.22 4.04
N ASP A 78 34.66 -1.08 3.76
CA ASP A 78 35.80 -1.95 4.09
C ASP A 78 37.08 -1.53 3.35
N ILE A 79 36.96 -1.19 2.07
CA ILE A 79 38.07 -0.69 1.26
C ILE A 79 38.56 0.65 1.81
N VAL A 80 37.65 1.58 2.11
CA VAL A 80 38.04 2.89 2.67
C VAL A 80 38.68 2.73 4.05
N ALA A 81 38.19 1.83 4.90
CA ALA A 81 38.78 1.57 6.21
C ALA A 81 40.21 1.03 6.09
N THR A 82 40.46 0.09 5.18
CA THR A 82 41.81 -0.45 4.93
C THR A 82 42.76 0.58 4.31
N LEU A 83 42.25 1.51 3.49
CA LEU A 83 43.04 2.61 2.94
C LEU A 83 43.30 3.73 3.97
N GLN A 84 42.36 4.04 4.85
CA GLN A 84 42.52 5.03 5.92
C GLN A 84 43.60 4.61 6.91
N ALA A 85 43.69 3.31 7.24
CA ALA A 85 44.79 2.76 8.03
C ALA A 85 46.18 3.02 7.41
N LYS A 86 46.23 3.30 6.10
CA LYS A 86 47.46 3.59 5.35
C LYS A 86 47.68 5.08 5.05
N LYS A 87 46.62 5.92 4.99
CA LYS A 87 46.71 7.31 4.45
C LYS A 87 45.85 8.39 5.13
N GLY A 88 45.11 8.12 6.21
CA GLY A 88 44.59 9.16 7.11
C GLY A 88 43.48 10.10 6.61
N THR A 89 42.54 9.65 5.76
CA THR A 89 41.45 10.50 5.22
C THR A 89 40.05 10.12 5.74
N GLY A 90 39.62 10.68 6.88
CA GLY A 90 38.40 10.29 7.62
C GLY A 90 37.04 10.59 6.98
N GLU A 91 36.93 11.65 6.16
CA GLU A 91 35.65 12.20 5.68
C GLU A 91 34.87 11.25 4.76
N ALA A 92 35.55 10.52 3.88
CA ALA A 92 34.93 9.57 2.97
C ALA A 92 34.20 8.43 3.71
N LYS A 93 34.76 7.97 4.84
CA LYS A 93 34.13 6.95 5.68
C LYS A 93 32.87 7.48 6.34
N ALA A 94 32.90 8.70 6.89
CA ALA A 94 31.73 9.31 7.50
C ALA A 94 30.58 9.48 6.51
N LEU A 95 30.88 9.90 5.28
CA LEU A 95 29.88 10.02 4.21
C LEU A 95 29.29 8.67 3.82
N LEU A 96 30.13 7.63 3.63
CA LEU A 96 29.65 6.29 3.29
C LEU A 96 28.82 5.66 4.42
N GLN A 97 29.20 5.87 5.68
CA GLN A 97 28.42 5.43 6.85
C GLN A 97 27.04 6.08 6.88
N LYS A 98 26.97 7.40 6.64
CA LYS A 98 25.69 8.11 6.56
C LYS A 98 24.83 7.63 5.40
N ASN A 99 25.41 7.37 4.23
CA ASN A 99 24.68 6.83 3.09
C ASN A 99 24.16 5.41 3.36
N LEU A 100 24.95 4.57 4.03
CA LEU A 100 24.54 3.24 4.46
C LEU A 100 23.35 3.32 5.43
N GLU A 101 23.44 4.15 6.46
CA GLU A 101 22.38 4.35 7.45
C GLU A 101 21.09 4.83 6.78
N ASN A 102 21.18 5.82 5.89
CA ASN A 102 20.04 6.31 5.11
C ASN A 102 19.42 5.22 4.24
N ALA A 103 20.23 4.38 3.58
CA ALA A 103 19.74 3.29 2.74
C ALA A 103 19.01 2.21 3.58
N LYS A 104 19.56 1.86 4.75
CA LYS A 104 18.94 0.92 5.69
C LYS A 104 17.63 1.47 6.27
N ALA A 105 17.62 2.73 6.71
CA ALA A 105 16.39 3.39 7.17
C ALA A 105 15.33 3.49 6.07
N SER A 106 15.72 3.77 4.83
CA SER A 106 14.80 3.78 3.68
C SER A 106 14.17 2.41 3.43
N LEU A 107 14.93 1.33 3.64
CA LEU A 107 14.43 -0.03 3.51
C LEU A 107 13.41 -0.37 4.61
N GLU A 108 13.64 0.06 5.85
CA GLU A 108 12.68 -0.11 6.96
C GLU A 108 11.36 0.63 6.69
N VAL A 109 11.44 1.88 6.20
CA VAL A 109 10.24 2.64 5.79
C VAL A 109 9.48 1.91 4.69
N LEU A 110 10.19 1.35 3.71
CA LEU A 110 9.60 0.61 2.61
C LEU A 110 8.89 -0.66 3.07
N VAL A 111 9.42 -1.36 4.09
CA VAL A 111 8.75 -2.51 4.71
C VAL A 111 7.40 -2.08 5.31
N ALA A 112 7.35 -0.95 6.00
CA ALA A 112 6.09 -0.40 6.52
C ALA A 112 5.12 0.01 5.40
N ASP A 113 5.62 0.52 4.26
CA ASP A 113 4.79 0.83 3.09
C ASP A 113 4.15 -0.43 2.49
N PHE A 114 4.91 -1.53 2.39
CA PHE A 114 4.38 -2.82 1.92
C PHE A 114 3.28 -3.37 2.82
N GLN A 115 3.46 -3.26 4.14
CA GLN A 115 2.43 -3.68 5.10
C GLN A 115 1.15 -2.88 4.90
N PHE A 116 1.27 -1.54 4.82
CA PHE A 116 0.12 -0.68 4.57
C PHE A 116 -0.59 -1.03 3.25
N LEU A 117 0.16 -1.22 2.17
CA LEU A 117 -0.40 -1.58 0.86
C LEU A 117 -1.16 -2.91 0.90
N ARG A 118 -0.59 -3.92 1.56
CA ARG A 118 -1.23 -5.24 1.74
C ARG A 118 -2.55 -5.12 2.49
N ASP A 119 -2.60 -4.30 3.52
CA ASP A 119 -3.83 -4.05 4.27
C ASP A 119 -4.90 -3.39 3.38
N GLN A 120 -4.51 -2.40 2.56
CA GLN A 120 -5.44 -1.74 1.65
C GLN A 120 -6.00 -2.68 0.58
N VAL A 121 -5.14 -3.55 0.02
CA VAL A 121 -5.56 -4.61 -0.93
C VAL A 121 -6.58 -5.52 -0.25
N THR A 122 -6.27 -6.03 0.94
CA THR A 122 -7.14 -6.95 1.69
C THR A 122 -8.52 -6.32 1.95
N ILE A 123 -8.56 -5.07 2.44
CA ILE A 123 -9.81 -4.36 2.71
C ILE A 123 -10.64 -4.19 1.43
N THR A 124 -9.98 -3.85 0.32
CA THR A 124 -10.65 -3.65 -0.97
C THR A 124 -11.20 -4.95 -1.53
N GLU A 125 -10.45 -6.06 -1.45
CA GLU A 125 -10.90 -7.39 -1.87
C GLU A 125 -12.12 -7.86 -1.06
N VAL A 126 -12.08 -7.69 0.27
CA VAL A 126 -13.23 -8.00 1.12
C VAL A 126 -14.43 -7.15 0.74
N THR A 127 -14.22 -5.88 0.42
CA THR A 127 -15.29 -4.98 -0.02
C THR A 127 -15.88 -5.42 -1.36
N VAL A 128 -15.05 -5.80 -2.34
CA VAL A 128 -15.51 -6.38 -3.62
C VAL A 128 -16.38 -7.61 -3.38
N ALA A 129 -15.91 -8.54 -2.54
CA ALA A 129 -16.66 -9.74 -2.21
C ALA A 129 -18.00 -9.43 -1.55
N ARG A 130 -18.05 -8.47 -0.62
CA ARG A 130 -19.28 -8.02 0.04
C ARG A 130 -20.28 -7.42 -0.94
N VAL A 131 -19.83 -6.50 -1.81
CA VAL A 131 -20.68 -5.86 -2.82
C VAL A 131 -21.24 -6.91 -3.80
N TYR A 132 -20.40 -7.84 -4.25
CA TYR A 132 -20.83 -8.93 -5.11
C TYR A 132 -21.87 -9.82 -4.42
N ASN A 133 -21.57 -10.28 -3.20
CA ASN A 133 -22.46 -11.17 -2.45
C ASN A 133 -23.81 -10.51 -2.10
N TRP A 134 -23.82 -9.20 -1.85
CA TRP A 134 -25.03 -8.42 -1.60
C TRP A 134 -25.93 -8.31 -2.84
N ASP A 135 -25.35 -8.25 -4.04
CA ASP A 135 -26.09 -8.12 -5.29
C ASP A 135 -26.63 -9.45 -5.84
N VAL A 136 -26.01 -10.59 -5.49
CA VAL A 136 -26.51 -11.93 -5.86
C VAL A 136 -28.00 -12.15 -5.52
N PRO A 137 -28.48 -11.95 -4.28
CA PRO A 137 -29.91 -12.14 -3.96
C PRO A 137 -30.81 -11.16 -4.72
N GLN A 138 -30.36 -9.92 -4.96
CA GLN A 138 -31.13 -8.94 -5.73
C GLN A 138 -31.31 -9.34 -7.18
N ARG A 139 -30.25 -9.85 -7.82
CA ARG A 139 -30.33 -10.38 -9.18
C ARG A 139 -31.30 -11.55 -9.27
N ARG A 140 -31.26 -12.48 -8.30
CA ARG A 140 -32.19 -13.62 -8.23
C ARG A 140 -33.65 -13.16 -8.10
N SER A 141 -33.94 -12.22 -7.20
CA SER A 141 -35.28 -11.67 -7.05
C SER A 141 -35.78 -10.95 -8.31
N ARG A 142 -34.90 -10.21 -9.01
CA ARG A 142 -35.23 -9.55 -10.28
C ARG A 142 -35.49 -10.52 -11.43
N GLN A 143 -34.85 -11.69 -11.43
CA GLN A 143 -35.11 -12.74 -12.43
C GLN A 143 -36.43 -13.44 -12.16
N ALA A 144 -36.70 -13.83 -10.91
CA ALA A 144 -37.97 -14.46 -10.53
C ALA A 144 -39.18 -13.55 -10.84
N ALA A 145 -39.07 -12.24 -10.60
CA ALA A 145 -40.13 -11.28 -10.90
C ALA A 145 -40.38 -11.04 -12.40
N LYS A 146 -39.47 -11.45 -13.29
CA LYS A 146 -39.66 -11.37 -14.75
C LYS A 146 -40.33 -12.62 -15.32
N GLU A 147 -40.33 -13.72 -14.57
CA GLU A 147 -40.89 -15.01 -14.98
C GLU A 147 -42.33 -15.21 -14.50
N THR A 148 -42.83 -14.31 -13.63
CA THR A 148 -44.21 -14.23 -13.13
C THR A 148 -44.99 -13.11 -13.81
#